data_AF-A0A9X8E0V1-F1
#
_entry.id   AF-A0A9X8E0V1-F1
#
_cell.length_a   1.000
_cell.length_b   1.000
_cell.length_c   1.000
_cell.angle_alpha   90.00
_cell.angle_beta   90.00
_cell.angle_gamma   90.00
#
_symmetry.space_group_name_H-M   'P 1'
#
loop_
_entity.id
_entity.type
_entity.pdbx_description
1 polymer ?
#
loop_
_entity_poly.entity_id
_entity_poly.type
_entity_poly.pdbx_seq_one_letter_code
_entity_poly.pdbx_strand_id
1 'polypeptide(L)'
;MGMEAAADSTLNVRVRVVWAIGNACTTPGPDAPDAPDSPWLVRLLPPATIDQVLQCMLHLVEDNDKVASSVVRTLGLLARWLMAPQYLEAASSNLPTNAGDEGGGANSTLLADAMTVLAKKVVDGAPKVRWNACHAMAKVFHCPELPLASVSWTPAVFTALTTAIAQQDNFKLSFTLVHLVALVQSPADEQYCPHTASCLAQIAEVKLIFEMDMLDAIGFEF
;
A
#
# COMPACT_ATOMS: atom_id res chain seq x y z
N MET A 1 19.57 13.31 -7.17
CA MET A 1 18.89 14.06 -8.26
C MET A 1 17.36 13.97 -8.19
N GLY A 2 16.72 12.81 -8.36
CA GLY A 2 15.24 12.70 -8.36
C GLY A 2 14.59 13.09 -7.02
N MET A 3 15.04 12.48 -5.91
CA MET A 3 14.52 12.81 -4.57
C MET A 3 14.83 14.25 -4.14
N GLU A 4 15.96 14.82 -4.56
CA GLU A 4 16.30 16.23 -4.30
C GLU A 4 15.35 17.17 -5.04
N ALA A 5 15.05 16.91 -6.31
CA ALA A 5 14.10 17.69 -7.10
C ALA A 5 12.64 17.54 -6.59
N ALA A 6 12.35 16.51 -5.80
CA ALA A 6 11.05 16.35 -5.16
C ALA A 6 10.82 17.38 -4.04
N ALA A 7 11.86 18.08 -3.57
CA ALA A 7 11.77 19.18 -2.61
C ALA A 7 11.78 20.58 -3.28
N ASP A 8 11.63 20.66 -4.60
CA ASP A 8 11.65 21.94 -5.32
C ASP A 8 10.53 22.88 -4.84
N SER A 9 10.85 24.17 -4.72
CA SER A 9 9.89 25.20 -4.32
C SER A 9 8.64 25.27 -5.22
N THR A 10 8.79 24.87 -6.49
CA THR A 10 7.76 24.89 -7.53
C THR A 10 6.90 23.63 -7.48
N LEU A 11 5.61 23.79 -7.18
CA LEU A 11 4.65 22.67 -7.14
C LEU A 11 4.67 21.80 -8.40
N ASN A 12 4.70 22.40 -9.58
CA ASN A 12 4.69 21.65 -10.85
C ASN A 12 5.94 20.78 -11.03
N VAL A 13 7.09 21.21 -10.51
CA VAL A 13 8.32 20.40 -10.53
C VAL A 13 8.12 19.18 -9.65
N ARG A 14 7.70 19.38 -8.40
CA ARG A 14 7.44 18.28 -7.45
C ARG A 14 6.46 17.27 -8.02
N VAL A 15 5.32 17.72 -8.55
CA VAL A 15 4.28 16.87 -9.18
C VAL A 15 4.87 16.00 -10.28
N ARG A 16 5.69 16.57 -11.19
CA ARG A 16 6.29 15.81 -12.30
C ARG A 16 7.34 14.82 -11.81
N VAL A 17 8.14 15.21 -10.83
CA VAL A 17 9.19 14.37 -10.25
C VAL A 17 8.58 13.16 -9.53
N VAL A 18 7.62 13.35 -8.62
CA VAL A 18 7.01 12.21 -7.91
C VAL A 18 6.23 11.29 -8.85
N TRP A 19 5.60 11.86 -9.89
CA TRP A 19 4.93 11.08 -10.93
C TRP A 19 5.93 10.21 -11.70
N ALA A 20 7.08 10.78 -12.09
CA ALA A 20 8.13 10.06 -12.79
C ALA A 20 8.74 8.95 -11.93
N ILE A 21 9.00 9.20 -10.64
CA ILE A 21 9.47 8.18 -9.69
C ILE A 21 8.46 7.03 -9.61
N GLY A 22 7.19 7.34 -9.39
CA GLY A 22 6.14 6.31 -9.30
C GLY A 22 5.96 5.50 -10.59
N ASN A 23 6.22 6.08 -11.76
CA ASN A 23 6.19 5.35 -13.03
C ASN A 23 7.43 4.49 -13.23
N ALA A 24 8.60 4.97 -12.81
CA ALA A 24 9.81 4.18 -12.84
C ALA A 24 9.60 2.89 -12.01
N CYS A 25 8.99 3.00 -10.82
CA CYS A 25 8.65 1.85 -9.99
C CYS A 25 7.69 0.85 -10.65
N THR A 26 6.86 1.25 -11.62
CA THR A 26 5.96 0.32 -12.33
C THR A 26 6.58 -0.31 -13.58
N THR A 27 7.86 -0.02 -13.87
CA THR A 27 8.49 -0.48 -15.12
C THR A 27 8.66 -2.00 -15.11
N PRO A 28 8.04 -2.73 -16.06
CA PRO A 28 8.23 -4.17 -16.19
C PRO A 28 9.66 -4.48 -16.66
N GLY A 29 10.12 -5.69 -16.35
CA GLY A 29 11.44 -6.15 -16.79
C GLY A 29 11.49 -6.53 -18.26
N PRO A 30 12.67 -6.50 -18.88
CA PRO A 30 12.86 -7.04 -20.23
C PRO A 30 12.48 -8.53 -20.33
N ASP A 31 12.62 -9.27 -19.21
CA ASP A 31 12.29 -10.70 -19.13
C ASP A 31 10.77 -10.97 -19.04
N ALA A 32 9.98 -9.96 -18.67
CA ALA A 32 8.54 -10.10 -18.45
C ALA A 32 7.81 -8.78 -18.78
N PRO A 33 7.80 -8.38 -20.07
CA PRO A 33 7.26 -7.07 -20.49
C PRO A 33 5.76 -6.92 -20.21
N ASP A 34 5.03 -8.04 -20.15
CA ASP A 34 3.58 -8.09 -19.91
C ASP A 34 3.21 -8.37 -18.44
N ALA A 35 4.19 -8.39 -17.52
CA ALA A 35 3.97 -8.68 -16.10
C ALA A 35 4.17 -7.42 -15.23
N PRO A 36 3.14 -6.54 -15.12
CA PRO A 36 3.25 -5.29 -14.34
C PRO A 36 3.44 -5.52 -12.83
N ASP A 37 3.14 -6.71 -12.33
CA ASP A 37 3.32 -7.08 -10.93
C ASP A 37 4.72 -7.65 -10.62
N SER A 38 5.64 -7.69 -11.59
CA SER A 38 7.07 -8.02 -11.41
C SER A 38 7.97 -6.83 -11.78
N PRO A 39 8.01 -5.79 -10.94
CA PRO A 39 8.71 -4.55 -11.26
C PRO A 39 10.23 -4.76 -11.28
N TRP A 40 10.87 -4.39 -12.38
CA TRP A 40 12.29 -4.66 -12.62
C TRP A 40 13.22 -3.94 -11.65
N LEU A 41 12.84 -2.72 -11.25
CA LEU A 41 13.71 -1.86 -10.44
C LEU A 41 14.01 -2.42 -9.06
N VAL A 42 13.14 -3.25 -8.47
CA VAL A 42 13.41 -3.89 -7.17
C VAL A 42 14.65 -4.80 -7.23
N ARG A 43 14.96 -5.34 -8.42
CA ARG A 43 16.16 -6.19 -8.66
C ARG A 43 17.43 -5.37 -8.88
N LEU A 44 17.30 -4.12 -9.29
CA LEU A 44 18.43 -3.26 -9.65
C LEU A 44 18.87 -2.33 -8.52
N LEU A 45 17.94 -1.95 -7.64
CA LEU A 45 18.20 -0.98 -6.59
C LEU A 45 18.66 -1.69 -5.31
N PRO A 46 19.73 -1.19 -4.66
CA PRO A 46 20.07 -1.64 -3.31
C PRO A 46 18.92 -1.38 -2.34
N PRO A 47 18.70 -2.24 -1.31
CA PRO A 47 17.65 -2.04 -0.32
C PRO A 47 17.65 -0.65 0.30
N ALA A 48 18.83 -0.13 0.67
CA ALA A 48 18.98 1.21 1.24
C ALA A 48 18.46 2.34 0.32
N THR A 49 18.53 2.16 -1.02
CA THR A 49 17.97 3.15 -1.96
C THR A 49 16.45 3.07 -1.99
N ILE A 50 15.87 1.88 -1.92
CA ILE A 50 14.42 1.67 -1.83
C ILE A 50 13.88 2.30 -0.54
N ASP A 51 14.57 2.09 0.58
CA ASP A 51 14.23 2.69 1.88
C ASP A 51 14.26 4.22 1.82
N GLN A 52 15.29 4.81 1.20
CA GLN A 52 15.38 6.26 1.01
C GLN A 52 14.23 6.81 0.15
N VAL A 53 13.87 6.12 -0.94
CA VAL A 53 12.73 6.52 -1.77
C VAL A 53 11.44 6.43 -0.97
N LEU A 54 11.25 5.35 -0.20
CA LEU A 54 10.06 5.17 0.65
C LEU A 54 9.96 6.27 1.72
N GLN A 55 11.06 6.58 2.41
CA GLN A 55 11.13 7.69 3.37
C GLN A 55 10.82 9.03 2.71
N CYS A 56 11.36 9.29 1.51
CA CYS A 56 11.05 10.49 0.74
C CYS A 56 9.54 10.58 0.43
N MET A 57 8.92 9.48 0.00
CA MET A 57 7.47 9.42 -0.25
C MET A 57 6.66 9.64 1.04
N LEU A 58 7.08 9.06 2.17
CA LEU A 58 6.41 9.28 3.47
C LEU A 58 6.41 10.76 3.87
N HIS A 59 7.49 11.51 3.59
CA HIS A 59 7.53 12.95 3.85
C HIS A 59 6.64 13.75 2.89
N LEU A 60 6.60 13.38 1.61
CA LEU A 60 5.87 14.11 0.56
C LEU A 60 4.35 13.85 0.57
N VAL A 61 3.87 12.90 1.37
CA VAL A 61 2.44 12.55 1.41
C VAL A 61 1.57 13.67 2.01
N GLU A 62 2.18 14.56 2.81
CA GLU A 62 1.54 15.72 3.42
C GLU A 62 1.70 17.01 2.58
N ASP A 63 2.26 16.90 1.37
CA ASP A 63 2.29 18.00 0.39
C ASP A 63 0.89 18.20 -0.23
N ASN A 64 0.81 19.10 -1.22
CA ASN A 64 -0.37 19.34 -2.03
C ASN A 64 -0.98 18.05 -2.61
N ASP A 65 -2.31 18.02 -2.70
CA ASP A 65 -3.06 16.85 -3.21
C ASP A 65 -2.60 16.32 -4.57
N LYS A 66 -2.06 17.18 -5.45
CA LYS A 66 -1.50 16.75 -6.74
C LYS A 66 -0.22 15.91 -6.58
N VAL A 67 0.61 16.25 -5.59
CA VAL A 67 1.80 15.50 -5.20
C VAL A 67 1.37 14.26 -4.42
N ALA A 68 0.58 14.44 -3.36
CA ALA A 68 0.10 13.37 -2.49
C ALA A 68 -0.58 12.23 -3.27
N SER A 69 -1.37 12.57 -4.31
CA SER A 69 -2.01 11.58 -5.19
C SER A 69 -1.00 10.64 -5.86
N SER A 70 0.13 11.14 -6.34
CA SER A 70 1.18 10.29 -6.94
C SER A 70 2.00 9.57 -5.87
N VAL A 71 2.20 10.22 -4.73
CA VAL A 71 2.95 9.66 -3.59
C VAL A 71 2.25 8.43 -3.03
N VAL A 72 0.95 8.47 -2.71
CA VAL A 72 0.24 7.32 -2.13
C VAL A 72 0.24 6.09 -3.06
N ARG A 73 0.19 6.31 -4.38
CA ARG A 73 0.34 5.24 -5.37
C ARG A 73 1.74 4.60 -5.29
N THR A 74 2.76 5.45 -5.19
CA THR A 74 4.16 5.02 -5.11
C THR A 74 4.44 4.30 -3.78
N LEU A 75 3.88 4.78 -2.66
CA LEU A 75 3.96 4.14 -1.35
C LEU A 75 3.44 2.70 -1.38
N GLY A 76 2.25 2.44 -1.95
CA GLY A 76 1.75 1.07 -2.04
C GLY A 76 2.62 0.14 -2.88
N LEU A 77 3.22 0.66 -3.94
CA LEU A 77 4.11 -0.13 -4.78
C LEU A 77 5.42 -0.47 -4.06
N LEU A 78 6.03 0.50 -3.38
CA LEU A 78 7.23 0.28 -2.57
C LEU A 78 6.94 -0.63 -1.37
N ALA A 79 5.78 -0.50 -0.73
CA ALA A 79 5.35 -1.40 0.35
C ALA A 79 5.28 -2.86 -0.13
N ARG A 80 4.82 -3.11 -1.37
CA ARG A 80 4.90 -4.45 -1.98
C ARG A 80 6.33 -4.90 -2.22
N TRP A 81 7.22 -3.99 -2.63
CA TRP A 81 8.63 -4.34 -2.86
C TRP A 81 9.31 -4.80 -1.58
N LEU A 82 8.98 -4.20 -0.43
CA LEU A 82 9.55 -4.63 0.85
C LEU A 82 9.25 -6.11 1.15
N MET A 83 8.15 -6.64 0.61
CA MET A 83 7.71 -8.03 0.77
C MET A 83 8.16 -8.93 -0.40
N ALA A 84 8.77 -8.37 -1.44
CA ALA A 84 9.21 -9.16 -2.59
C ALA A 84 10.43 -10.02 -2.22
N PRO A 85 10.50 -11.29 -2.68
CA PRO A 85 11.63 -12.18 -2.36
C PRO A 85 12.99 -11.55 -2.70
N GLN A 86 13.09 -10.82 -3.81
CA GLN A 86 14.32 -10.18 -4.25
C GLN A 86 14.81 -9.11 -3.27
N TYR A 87 13.88 -8.37 -2.66
CA TYR A 87 14.21 -7.39 -1.64
C TYR A 87 14.63 -8.07 -0.33
N LEU A 88 13.87 -9.08 0.11
CA LEU A 88 14.13 -9.81 1.35
C LEU A 88 15.48 -10.54 1.32
N GLU A 89 15.82 -11.19 0.20
CA GLU A 89 17.13 -11.82 -0.03
C GLU A 89 18.27 -10.79 0.00
N ALA A 90 18.10 -9.66 -0.69
CA ALA A 90 19.09 -8.60 -0.70
C ALA A 90 19.27 -7.95 0.69
N ALA A 91 18.18 -7.71 1.42
CA ALA A 91 18.20 -7.10 2.74
C ALA A 91 18.85 -8.03 3.80
N SER A 92 18.53 -9.32 3.76
CA SER A 92 19.11 -10.31 4.69
C SER A 92 20.61 -10.52 4.50
N SER A 93 21.11 -10.44 3.26
CA SER A 93 22.54 -10.57 2.97
C SER A 93 23.42 -9.43 3.54
N ASN A 94 22.81 -8.30 3.92
CA ASN A 94 23.51 -7.12 4.42
C ASN A 94 23.51 -7.00 5.96
N LEU A 95 22.90 -7.93 6.70
CA LEU A 95 22.96 -7.92 8.17
C LEU A 95 24.32 -8.45 8.67
N PRO A 96 25.01 -7.76 9.60
CA PRO A 96 26.17 -8.31 10.27
C PRO A 96 25.76 -9.54 11.10
N THR A 97 26.49 -10.64 10.93
CA THR A 97 26.16 -12.00 11.40
C THR A 97 26.14 -12.18 12.93
N ASN A 98 26.30 -11.11 13.72
CA ASN A 98 26.52 -11.15 15.17
C ASN A 98 25.63 -10.17 15.96
N ALA A 99 24.33 -10.14 15.68
CA ALA A 99 23.36 -9.57 16.60
C ALA A 99 22.20 -10.55 16.74
N GLY A 100 22.02 -11.11 17.94
CA GLY A 100 20.86 -11.91 18.31
C GLY A 100 19.62 -11.04 18.49
N ASP A 101 19.33 -10.20 17.49
CA ASP A 101 18.34 -9.15 17.54
C ASP A 101 17.27 -9.41 16.48
N GLU A 102 16.02 -9.22 16.88
CA GLU A 102 14.81 -9.61 16.17
C GLU A 102 14.84 -9.13 14.71
N GLY A 103 14.96 -10.08 13.78
CA GLY A 103 15.25 -9.86 12.34
C GLY A 103 14.18 -9.15 11.51
N GLY A 104 13.41 -8.23 12.09
CA GLY A 104 12.36 -7.44 11.43
C GLY A 104 12.51 -5.92 11.52
N GLY A 105 13.52 -5.39 12.23
CA GLY A 105 13.49 -4.03 12.81
C GLY A 105 13.20 -2.84 11.89
N ALA A 106 13.85 -2.69 10.71
CA ALA A 106 13.76 -1.47 9.90
C ALA A 106 12.76 -1.54 8.73
N ASN A 107 12.68 -2.69 8.06
CA ASN A 107 11.73 -2.90 6.96
C ASN A 107 10.30 -2.99 7.50
N SER A 108 10.11 -3.58 8.68
CA SER A 108 8.82 -3.63 9.36
C SER A 108 8.33 -2.24 9.75
N THR A 109 9.22 -1.34 10.22
CA THR A 109 8.82 0.03 10.57
C THR A 109 8.43 0.83 9.35
N LEU A 110 9.19 0.77 8.26
CA LEU A 110 8.84 1.51 7.04
C LEU A 110 7.56 1.01 6.37
N LEU A 111 7.33 -0.31 6.38
CA LEU A 111 6.07 -0.88 5.93
C LEU A 111 4.92 -0.42 6.83
N ALA A 112 5.08 -0.46 8.15
CA ALA A 112 4.07 0.00 9.10
C ALA A 112 3.73 1.48 8.86
N ASP A 113 4.73 2.35 8.74
CA ASP A 113 4.55 3.77 8.46
C ASP A 113 3.78 3.99 7.15
N ALA A 114 4.16 3.28 6.09
CA ALA A 114 3.47 3.35 4.80
C ALA A 114 2.00 2.93 4.92
N MET A 115 1.72 1.82 5.59
CA MET A 115 0.36 1.31 5.77
C MET A 115 -0.49 2.24 6.64
N THR A 116 0.07 2.79 7.73
CA THR A 116 -0.61 3.76 8.58
C THR A 116 -0.91 5.06 7.83
N VAL A 117 0.03 5.58 7.05
CA VAL A 117 -0.17 6.78 6.22
C VAL A 117 -1.24 6.54 5.15
N LEU A 118 -1.19 5.39 4.46
CA LEU A 118 -2.20 5.04 3.46
C LEU A 118 -3.60 4.94 4.08
N ALA A 119 -3.73 4.30 5.22
CA ALA A 119 -4.99 4.20 5.97
C ALA A 119 -5.54 5.60 6.33
N LYS A 120 -4.69 6.46 6.89
CA LYS A 120 -5.05 7.86 7.17
C LYS A 120 -5.57 8.56 5.91
N LYS A 121 -4.84 8.48 4.80
CA LYS A 121 -5.19 9.14 3.53
C LYS A 121 -6.44 8.57 2.85
N VAL A 122 -6.84 7.35 3.14
CA VAL A 122 -8.14 6.81 2.71
C VAL A 122 -9.32 7.52 3.38
N VAL A 123 -9.14 7.95 4.63
CA VAL A 123 -10.16 8.66 5.41
C VAL A 123 -10.12 10.17 5.13
N ASP A 124 -8.95 10.80 5.25
CA ASP A 124 -8.83 12.27 5.28
C ASP A 124 -8.35 12.92 3.98
N GLY A 125 -7.94 12.13 2.98
CA GLY A 125 -7.38 12.66 1.74
C GLY A 125 -8.41 13.35 0.84
N ALA A 126 -7.93 14.16 -0.11
CA ALA A 126 -8.78 14.61 -1.23
C ALA A 126 -9.27 13.40 -2.07
N PRO A 127 -10.39 13.52 -2.82
CA PRO A 127 -11.03 12.38 -3.49
C PRO A 127 -10.08 11.48 -4.31
N LYS A 128 -9.16 12.08 -5.07
CA LYS A 128 -8.17 11.33 -5.87
C LYS A 128 -7.09 10.67 -4.99
N VAL A 129 -6.69 11.31 -3.91
CA VAL A 129 -5.73 10.76 -2.94
C VAL A 129 -6.35 9.55 -2.23
N ARG A 130 -7.60 9.66 -1.77
CA ARG A 130 -8.36 8.55 -1.17
C ARG A 130 -8.42 7.36 -2.12
N TRP A 131 -8.82 7.59 -3.38
CA TRP A 131 -8.91 6.54 -4.40
C TRP A 131 -7.58 5.85 -4.65
N ASN A 132 -6.50 6.61 -4.85
CA ASN A 132 -5.17 6.03 -5.05
C ASN A 132 -4.66 5.29 -3.81
N ALA A 133 -4.88 5.82 -2.60
CA ALA A 133 -4.44 5.19 -1.36
C ALA A 133 -5.16 3.85 -1.11
N CYS A 134 -6.47 3.83 -1.35
CA CYS A 134 -7.28 2.62 -1.29
C CYS A 134 -6.78 1.56 -2.28
N HIS A 135 -6.57 1.95 -3.54
CA HIS A 135 -6.06 1.04 -4.57
C HIS A 135 -4.64 0.53 -4.25
N ALA A 136 -3.79 1.41 -3.72
CA ALA A 136 -2.44 1.08 -3.25
C ALA A 136 -2.49 -0.01 -2.16
N MET A 137 -3.33 0.14 -1.14
CA MET A 137 -3.46 -0.86 -0.07
C MET A 137 -4.01 -2.18 -0.57
N ALA A 138 -5.01 -2.17 -1.48
CA ALA A 138 -5.50 -3.40 -2.09
C ALA A 138 -4.38 -4.16 -2.78
N LYS A 139 -3.53 -3.48 -3.54
CA LYS A 139 -2.36 -4.11 -4.16
C LYS A 139 -1.38 -4.69 -3.13
N VAL A 140 -1.18 -4.04 -1.98
CA VAL A 140 -0.34 -4.57 -0.88
C VAL A 140 -0.96 -5.84 -0.29
N PHE A 141 -2.28 -5.90 -0.10
CA PHE A 141 -2.95 -7.06 0.50
C PHE A 141 -2.98 -8.29 -0.43
N HIS A 142 -2.69 -8.12 -1.71
CA HIS A 142 -2.48 -9.24 -2.63
C HIS A 142 -1.09 -9.89 -2.51
N CYS A 143 -0.19 -9.37 -1.67
CA CYS A 143 1.12 -9.99 -1.41
C CYS A 143 0.96 -11.21 -0.49
N PRO A 144 1.26 -12.44 -0.97
CA PRO A 144 1.14 -13.65 -0.16
C PRO A 144 2.03 -13.66 1.09
N GLU A 145 3.16 -12.95 1.05
CA GLU A 145 4.15 -12.88 2.12
C GLU A 145 3.78 -11.88 3.21
N LEU A 146 2.67 -11.15 3.07
CA LEU A 146 2.24 -10.13 4.02
C LEU A 146 1.60 -10.79 5.25
N PRO A 147 2.19 -10.67 6.45
CA PRO A 147 1.67 -11.34 7.64
C PRO A 147 0.57 -10.50 8.30
N LEU A 148 -0.56 -10.35 7.61
CA LEU A 148 -1.69 -9.48 8.01
C LEU A 148 -2.19 -9.76 9.44
N ALA A 149 -2.22 -11.02 9.87
CA ALA A 149 -2.74 -11.41 11.19
C ALA A 149 -1.83 -10.99 12.36
N SER A 150 -0.54 -10.75 12.12
CA SER A 150 0.45 -10.51 13.19
C SER A 150 0.96 -9.07 13.27
N VAL A 151 0.76 -8.26 12.23
CA VAL A 151 1.25 -6.88 12.20
C VAL A 151 0.33 -5.92 12.95
N SER A 152 0.93 -5.05 13.76
CA SER A 152 0.22 -4.16 14.70
C SER A 152 -0.59 -3.05 14.02
N TRP A 153 -0.25 -2.69 12.78
CA TRP A 153 -0.97 -1.66 12.01
C TRP A 153 -2.27 -2.18 11.40
N THR A 154 -2.48 -3.50 11.30
CA THR A 154 -3.67 -4.14 10.72
C THR A 154 -4.98 -3.52 11.24
N PRO A 155 -5.29 -3.52 12.54
CA PRO A 155 -6.56 -2.98 13.04
C PRO A 155 -6.79 -1.52 12.63
N ALA A 156 -5.75 -0.67 12.66
CA ALA A 156 -5.88 0.73 12.27
C ALA A 156 -6.22 0.87 10.78
N VAL A 157 -5.64 0.03 9.92
CA VAL A 157 -5.97 0.00 8.49
C VAL A 157 -7.41 -0.44 8.28
N PHE A 158 -7.86 -1.53 8.93
CA PHE A 158 -9.24 -2.01 8.79
C PHE A 158 -10.28 -1.01 9.31
N THR A 159 -10.01 -0.34 10.44
CA THR A 159 -10.87 0.74 10.95
C THR A 159 -10.96 1.92 9.98
N ALA A 160 -9.84 2.32 9.37
CA ALA A 160 -9.85 3.39 8.37
C ALA A 160 -10.67 3.01 7.13
N LEU A 161 -10.52 1.76 6.65
CA LEU A 161 -11.27 1.26 5.51
C LEU A 161 -12.78 1.20 5.77
N THR A 162 -13.18 0.65 6.91
CA THR A 162 -14.59 0.57 7.31
C THR A 162 -15.20 1.94 7.56
N THR A 163 -14.45 2.87 8.15
CA THR A 163 -14.87 4.27 8.29
C THR A 163 -15.10 4.92 6.93
N ALA A 164 -14.17 4.73 5.99
CA ALA A 164 -14.30 5.27 4.64
C ALA A 164 -15.49 4.66 3.88
N ILE A 165 -15.81 3.38 4.17
CA ILE A 165 -17.02 2.72 3.67
C ILE A 165 -18.26 3.37 4.29
N ALA A 166 -18.34 3.51 5.61
CA ALA A 166 -19.52 4.10 6.26
C ALA A 166 -19.81 5.55 5.80
N GLN A 167 -18.80 6.30 5.38
CA GLN A 167 -18.91 7.70 4.94
C GLN A 167 -19.21 7.85 3.42
N GLN A 168 -19.92 6.90 2.78
CA GLN A 168 -20.12 6.85 1.31
C GLN A 168 -20.60 8.17 0.66
N ASP A 169 -19.70 8.83 -0.07
CA ASP A 169 -20.02 9.76 -1.19
C ASP A 169 -19.29 9.36 -2.50
N ASN A 170 -18.56 8.23 -2.55
CA ASN A 170 -17.71 7.88 -3.71
C ASN A 170 -17.66 6.37 -4.03
N PHE A 171 -18.53 5.94 -4.95
CA PHE A 171 -18.73 4.55 -5.40
C PHE A 171 -17.46 3.81 -5.89
N LYS A 172 -16.39 4.51 -6.26
CA LYS A 172 -15.15 3.89 -6.80
C LYS A 172 -14.23 3.31 -5.73
N LEU A 173 -14.32 3.79 -4.49
CA LEU A 173 -13.55 3.24 -3.35
C LEU A 173 -14.08 1.86 -2.95
N SER A 174 -15.39 1.72 -3.06
CA SER A 174 -16.20 0.60 -2.60
C SER A 174 -15.78 -0.74 -3.20
N PHE A 175 -15.66 -0.83 -4.53
CA PHE A 175 -15.34 -2.09 -5.21
C PHE A 175 -13.96 -2.64 -4.83
N THR A 176 -12.95 -1.77 -4.77
CA THR A 176 -11.58 -2.16 -4.42
C THR A 176 -11.47 -2.60 -2.95
N LEU A 177 -12.30 -2.03 -2.07
CA LEU A 177 -12.38 -2.41 -0.66
C LEU A 177 -13.16 -3.71 -0.42
N VAL A 178 -14.21 -3.97 -1.21
CA VAL A 178 -14.94 -5.26 -1.18
C VAL A 178 -14.02 -6.41 -1.57
N HIS A 179 -13.22 -6.23 -2.63
CA HIS A 179 -12.23 -7.23 -3.04
C HIS A 179 -11.21 -7.50 -1.93
N LEU A 180 -10.75 -6.45 -1.27
CA LEU A 180 -9.82 -6.50 -0.16
C LEU A 180 -10.40 -7.23 1.05
N VAL A 181 -11.67 -6.98 1.37
CA VAL A 181 -12.43 -7.67 2.41
C VAL A 181 -12.63 -9.16 2.10
N ALA A 182 -12.92 -9.51 0.85
CA ALA A 182 -13.11 -10.90 0.42
C ALA A 182 -11.81 -11.73 0.54
N LEU A 183 -10.64 -11.13 0.35
CA LEU A 183 -9.35 -11.81 0.45
C LEU A 183 -8.96 -12.14 1.89
N VAL A 184 -9.34 -11.28 2.84
CA VAL A 184 -9.06 -11.46 4.27
C VAL A 184 -9.95 -12.58 4.86
N GLN A 185 -10.98 -13.02 4.14
CA GLN A 185 -11.85 -14.16 4.51
C GLN A 185 -11.35 -15.51 3.98
N SER A 186 -10.21 -15.58 3.29
CA SER A 186 -9.71 -16.86 2.76
C SER A 186 -9.36 -17.81 3.92
N PRO A 187 -9.87 -19.06 3.94
CA PRO A 187 -9.83 -19.97 5.09
C PRO A 187 -8.45 -20.56 5.43
N ALA A 188 -7.36 -20.00 4.90
CA ALA A 188 -6.01 -20.52 5.11
C ALA A 188 -5.33 -19.99 6.39
N ASP A 189 -5.88 -18.98 7.06
CA ASP A 189 -5.23 -18.29 8.20
C ASP A 189 -6.11 -18.27 9.46
N GLU A 190 -6.71 -19.42 9.78
CA GLU A 190 -7.58 -19.63 10.95
C GLU A 190 -6.81 -19.69 12.29
N GLN A 191 -5.56 -19.23 12.32
CA GLN A 191 -4.71 -19.27 13.51
C GLN A 191 -4.57 -17.88 14.17
N TYR A 192 -5.53 -17.61 15.08
CA TYR A 192 -5.39 -16.82 16.31
C TYR A 192 -4.79 -15.39 16.24
N CYS A 193 -5.65 -14.38 16.24
CA CYS A 193 -5.36 -13.05 16.81
C CYS A 193 -6.69 -12.33 17.18
N PRO A 194 -6.81 -11.63 18.33
CA PRO A 194 -8.02 -10.86 18.67
C PRO A 194 -8.35 -9.77 17.63
N HIS A 195 -7.35 -9.31 16.86
CA HIS A 195 -7.54 -8.40 15.74
C HIS A 195 -8.28 -9.05 14.57
N THR A 196 -8.10 -10.35 14.31
CA THR A 196 -8.80 -11.08 13.25
C THR A 196 -10.30 -11.12 13.51
N ALA A 197 -10.75 -11.28 14.77
CA ALA A 197 -12.18 -11.26 15.11
C ALA A 197 -12.80 -9.86 14.89
N SER A 198 -12.08 -8.78 15.24
CA SER A 198 -12.53 -7.41 14.97
C SER A 198 -12.53 -7.09 13.48
N CYS A 199 -11.54 -7.59 12.73
CA CYS A 199 -11.51 -7.47 11.27
C CYS A 199 -12.67 -8.26 10.64
N LEU A 200 -12.94 -9.48 11.09
CA LEU A 200 -14.06 -10.32 10.61
C LEU A 200 -15.43 -9.70 10.88
N ALA A 201 -15.63 -9.08 12.05
CA ALA A 201 -16.87 -8.36 12.36
C ALA A 201 -17.06 -7.13 11.45
N GLN A 202 -16.01 -6.35 11.25
CA GLN A 202 -15.97 -5.22 10.32
C GLN A 202 -16.20 -5.66 8.87
N ILE A 203 -15.62 -6.78 8.47
CA ILE A 203 -15.80 -7.43 7.16
C ILE A 203 -17.25 -7.88 6.96
N ALA A 204 -17.90 -8.44 7.98
CA ALA A 204 -19.31 -8.84 7.92
C ALA A 204 -20.23 -7.62 7.76
N GLU A 205 -19.90 -6.52 8.42
CA GLU A 205 -20.61 -5.24 8.28
C GLU A 205 -20.45 -4.68 6.86
N VAL A 206 -19.23 -4.71 6.31
CA VAL A 206 -18.96 -4.33 4.91
C VAL A 206 -19.74 -5.21 3.92
N LYS A 207 -19.81 -6.52 4.16
CA LYS A 207 -20.57 -7.45 3.33
C LYS A 207 -22.07 -7.15 3.36
N LEU A 208 -22.64 -6.81 4.52
CA LEU A 208 -24.05 -6.41 4.63
C LEU A 208 -24.34 -5.09 3.90
N ILE A 209 -23.42 -4.12 3.97
CA ILE A 209 -23.54 -2.85 3.25
C ILE A 209 -23.51 -3.09 1.72
N PHE A 210 -22.59 -3.94 1.24
CA PHE A 210 -22.43 -4.16 -0.20
C PHE A 210 -23.32 -5.23 -0.83
N GLU A 211 -23.87 -6.19 -0.09
CA GLU A 211 -24.90 -7.11 -0.58
C GLU A 211 -26.19 -6.35 -0.97
N MET A 212 -26.45 -5.19 -0.35
CA MET A 212 -27.54 -4.30 -0.76
C MET A 212 -27.19 -3.45 -2.01
N ASP A 213 -25.97 -2.93 -2.13
CA ASP A 213 -25.59 -1.98 -3.19
C ASP A 213 -25.07 -2.64 -4.49
N MET A 214 -24.49 -3.84 -4.45
CA MET A 214 -23.92 -4.50 -5.64
C MET A 214 -24.97 -5.04 -6.62
N LEU A 215 -26.22 -5.22 -6.19
CA LEU A 215 -27.33 -5.60 -7.09
C LEU A 215 -27.69 -4.47 -8.07
N ASP A 216 -27.41 -3.21 -7.71
CA ASP A 216 -27.71 -2.03 -8.52
C ASP A 216 -26.51 -1.54 -9.37
N ALA A 217 -25.31 -2.07 -9.14
CA ALA A 217 -24.05 -1.57 -9.72
C ALA A 217 -23.51 -2.38 -10.92
N ILE A 218 -24.25 -3.38 -11.43
CA ILE A 218 -23.84 -4.31 -12.52
C ILE A 218 -23.68 -3.60 -13.91
N GLY A 219 -23.57 -2.27 -13.95
CA GLY A 219 -23.58 -1.48 -15.19
C GLY A 219 -22.29 -0.77 -15.60
N PHE A 220 -21.19 -0.87 -14.84
CA PHE A 220 -19.94 -0.16 -15.17
C PHE A 220 -18.82 -1.12 -15.58
N GLU A 221 -18.68 -1.31 -16.90
CA GLU A 221 -17.51 -1.96 -17.53
C GLU A 221 -16.25 -1.08 -17.38
N PHE A 222 -15.10 -1.74 -17.15
CA PHE A 222 -13.76 -1.16 -17.11
C PHE A 222 -12.99 -1.48 -18.39
#